data_AF-A0A3S5ES63-F1
#
_entry.id   AF-A0A3S5ES63-F1
#
_cell.length_a   1.000
_cell.length_b   1.000
_cell.length_c   1.000
_cell.angle_alpha   90.00
_cell.angle_beta   90.00
_cell.angle_gamma   90.00
#
_symmetry.space_group_name_H-M   'P 1'
#
loop_
_entity.id
_entity.type
_entity.pdbx_description
1 polymer ?
#
loop_
_entity_poly.entity_id
_entity_poly.type
_entity_poly.pdbx_seq_one_letter_code
_entity_poly.pdbx_strand_id
1 'polypeptide(L)'
;MKQLRRGDFSPEFFLDLHGLTREQAKMELAALLLACENERVNCASIMTGYGTFTLKKQIPRWFVQHPKVRALHQAPREWGGEAAILILVDV
;
A
#
# COMPACT_ATOMS: atom_id res chain seq x y z
N MET A 1 19.38 7.53 -6.33
CA MET A 1 17.95 7.92 -6.25
C MET A 1 17.37 7.38 -4.95
N LYS A 2 16.93 8.25 -4.04
CA LYS A 2 16.21 7.90 -2.79
C LYS A 2 14.86 8.62 -2.84
N GLN A 3 13.90 8.07 -3.57
CA GLN A 3 12.58 8.70 -3.81
C GLN A 3 11.58 8.51 -2.67
N LEU A 4 11.99 7.96 -1.52
CA LEU A 4 11.12 7.80 -0.35
C LEU A 4 11.81 8.41 0.87
N ARG A 5 12.04 9.72 0.86
CA ARG A 5 12.30 10.47 2.09
C ARG A 5 11.02 11.25 2.46
N ARG A 6 10.83 11.36 3.78
CA ARG A 6 9.72 12.00 4.50
C ARG A 6 9.08 13.17 3.72
N GLY A 7 7.83 13.00 3.31
CA GLY A 7 6.93 14.11 2.95
C GLY A 7 6.64 14.33 1.48
N ASP A 8 7.33 13.64 0.55
CA ASP A 8 7.16 13.92 -0.89
C ASP A 8 5.89 13.31 -1.50
N PHE A 9 5.28 12.31 -0.85
CA PHE A 9 4.11 11.61 -1.37
C PHE A 9 3.01 11.54 -0.30
N SER A 10 1.90 12.21 -0.57
CA SER A 10 0.66 12.09 0.21
C SER A 10 -0.24 11.06 -0.47
N PRO A 11 -0.69 10.00 0.23
CA PRO A 11 -1.62 9.05 -0.35
C PRO A 11 -2.95 9.75 -0.64
N GLU A 12 -3.48 9.56 -1.85
CA GLU A 12 -4.82 10.04 -2.21
C GLU A 12 -5.87 8.95 -1.98
N PHE A 13 -5.46 7.68 -2.09
CA PHE A 13 -6.26 6.54 -1.70
C PHE A 13 -5.81 5.90 -0.39
N PHE A 14 -6.80 5.43 0.35
CA PHE A 14 -6.64 4.71 1.60
C PHE A 14 -7.45 3.41 1.55
N LEU A 15 -6.76 2.30 1.77
CA LEU A 15 -7.37 0.97 1.84
C LEU A 15 -7.17 0.37 3.23
N ASP A 16 -8.26 0.01 3.90
CA ASP A 16 -8.22 -0.72 5.17
C ASP A 16 -8.40 -2.22 4.94
N LEU A 17 -7.41 -3.01 5.34
CA LEU A 17 -7.39 -4.47 5.27
C LEU A 17 -7.50 -5.12 6.65
N HIS A 18 -7.74 -4.35 7.70
CA HIS A 18 -7.81 -4.88 9.05
C HIS A 18 -8.91 -5.94 9.18
N GLY A 19 -8.55 -7.09 9.74
CA GLY A 19 -9.48 -8.22 9.92
C GLY A 19 -9.74 -9.06 8.67
N LEU A 20 -9.22 -8.67 7.50
CA LEU A 20 -9.39 -9.46 6.28
C LEU A 20 -8.46 -10.67 6.23
N THR A 21 -8.95 -11.74 5.61
CA THR A 21 -8.12 -12.88 5.23
C THR A 21 -7.14 -12.51 4.12
N ARG A 22 -6.12 -13.35 3.90
CA ARG A 22 -5.13 -13.12 2.83
C ARG A 22 -5.76 -13.07 1.43
N GLU A 23 -6.82 -13.84 1.20
CA GLU A 23 -7.50 -13.91 -0.09
C GLU A 23 -8.33 -12.66 -0.33
N GLN A 24 -9.11 -12.23 0.66
CA GLN A 24 -9.85 -10.96 0.62
C GLN A 24 -8.90 -9.78 0.40
N ALA A 25 -7.81 -9.73 1.17
CA ALA A 25 -6.81 -8.68 1.03
C ALA A 25 -6.21 -8.63 -0.38
N LYS A 26 -5.95 -9.77 -1.03
CA LYS A 26 -5.46 -9.77 -2.43
C LYS A 26 -6.46 -9.17 -3.40
N MET A 27 -7.75 -9.45 -3.24
CA MET A 27 -8.80 -8.90 -4.12
C MET A 27 -8.89 -7.39 -3.94
N GLU A 28 -8.92 -6.91 -2.70
CA GLU A 28 -8.95 -5.47 -2.39
C GLU A 28 -7.71 -4.74 -2.91
N LEU A 29 -6.52 -5.34 -2.79
CA LEU A 29 -5.29 -4.78 -3.32
C LEU A 29 -5.31 -4.67 -4.85
N ALA A 30 -5.89 -5.65 -5.55
CA ALA A 30 -6.06 -5.58 -7.00
C ALA A 30 -7.04 -4.46 -7.40
N ALA A 31 -8.15 -4.32 -6.66
CA ALA A 31 -9.10 -3.24 -6.86
C ALA A 31 -8.47 -1.86 -6.63
N LEU A 32 -7.62 -1.72 -5.59
CA LEU A 32 -6.87 -0.49 -5.32
C LEU A 32 -5.95 -0.12 -6.49
N LEU A 33 -5.19 -1.08 -7.03
CA LEU A 33 -4.30 -0.81 -8.17
C LEU A 33 -5.08 -0.37 -9.42
N LEU A 34 -6.25 -0.96 -9.66
CA LEU A 34 -7.12 -0.56 -10.77
C LEU A 34 -7.69 0.85 -10.55
N ALA A 35 -8.10 1.18 -9.33
CA ALA A 35 -8.56 2.53 -8.99
C ALA A 35 -7.44 3.57 -9.18
N CYS A 36 -6.21 3.24 -8.75
CA CYS A 36 -5.04 4.08 -8.96
C CYS A 36 -4.81 4.41 -10.44
N GLU A 37 -4.90 3.42 -11.32
CA GLU A 37 -4.75 3.61 -12.76
C GLU A 37 -5.89 4.46 -13.35
N ASN A 38 -7.14 4.16 -13.00
CA ASN A 38 -8.31 4.88 -13.53
C ASN A 38 -8.31 6.36 -13.15
N GLU A 39 -7.91 6.68 -11.92
CA GLU A 39 -7.91 8.05 -11.39
C GLU A 39 -6.54 8.74 -11.51
N ARG A 40 -5.56 8.06 -12.11
CA ARG A 40 -4.16 8.52 -12.24
C ARG A 40 -3.52 8.90 -10.90
N VAL A 41 -3.87 8.16 -9.85
CA VAL A 41 -3.30 8.31 -8.50
C VAL A 41 -2.03 7.46 -8.40
N ASN A 42 -0.90 8.12 -8.14
CA ASN A 42 0.40 7.46 -8.08
C ASN A 42 0.81 7.02 -6.66
N CYS A 43 0.05 7.40 -5.63
CA CYS A 43 0.35 7.06 -4.24
C CYS A 43 -0.91 6.64 -3.47
N ALA A 44 -0.84 5.49 -2.81
CA ALA A 44 -1.90 4.98 -1.96
C ALA A 44 -1.34 4.46 -0.63
N SER A 45 -2.17 4.50 0.41
CA SER A 45 -1.89 3.95 1.73
C SER A 45 -2.73 2.71 1.98
N ILE A 46 -2.10 1.67 2.51
CA ILE A 46 -2.73 0.41 2.87
C ILE A 46 -2.58 0.20 4.38
N MET A 47 -3.68 0.23 5.12
CA MET A 47 -3.72 -0.09 6.53
C MET A 47 -3.91 -1.59 6.73
N THR A 48 -2.98 -2.22 7.44
CA THR A 48 -3.05 -3.66 7.78
C THR A 48 -3.49 -3.89 9.23
N GLY A 49 -3.49 -2.85 10.05
CA GLY A 49 -3.67 -2.93 11.50
C GLY A 49 -2.45 -3.50 12.24
N TYR A 50 -2.58 -3.64 13.56
CA TYR A 50 -1.53 -4.08 14.50
C TYR A 50 -1.62 -5.56 14.90
N GLY A 51 -2.41 -6.38 14.20
CA GLY A 51 -2.63 -7.79 14.56
C GLY A 51 -1.38 -8.67 14.42
N THR A 52 -1.50 -9.84 13.78
CA THR A 52 -0.34 -10.76 13.63
C THR A 52 0.73 -10.28 12.63
N PHE A 53 0.60 -9.06 12.11
CA PHE A 53 1.42 -8.52 11.01
C PHE A 53 1.50 -9.44 9.78
N THR A 54 0.53 -10.35 9.62
CA THR A 54 0.51 -11.30 8.50
C THR A 54 0.41 -10.56 7.18
N LEU A 55 -0.54 -9.63 7.05
CA LEU A 55 -0.70 -8.83 5.83
C LEU A 55 0.50 -7.90 5.60
N LYS A 56 1.02 -7.25 6.65
CA LYS A 56 2.23 -6.41 6.56
C LYS A 56 3.44 -7.16 5.97
N LYS A 57 3.59 -8.46 6.27
CA LYS A 57 4.66 -9.31 5.72
C LYS A 57 4.35 -9.85 4.32
N GLN A 58 3.07 -10.03 3.98
CA GLN A 58 2.65 -10.64 2.72
C GLN A 58 2.54 -9.61 1.58
N ILE A 59 2.06 -8.40 1.87
CA ILE A 59 1.86 -7.33 0.89
C ILE A 59 3.15 -7.02 0.10
N PRO A 60 4.32 -6.79 0.75
CA PRO A 60 5.56 -6.59 0.01
C PRO A 60 5.93 -7.78 -0.89
N ARG A 61 5.64 -9.01 -0.47
CA ARG A 61 5.92 -10.21 -1.28
C ARG A 61 5.04 -10.30 -2.52
N TRP A 62 3.79 -9.85 -2.43
CA TRP A 62 2.89 -9.79 -3.58
C TRP A 62 3.26 -8.67 -4.56
N PHE A 63 3.77 -7.56 -4.04
CA PHE A 63 4.04 -6.37 -4.85
C PHE A 63 5.46 -6.24 -5.38
N VAL A 64 6.46 -6.93 -4.80
CA VAL A 64 7.86 -6.80 -5.26
C VAL A 64 8.08 -7.21 -6.72
N GLN A 65 7.21 -8.04 -7.29
CA GLN A 65 7.23 -8.44 -8.71
C GLN A 65 6.09 -7.83 -9.52
N HIS A 66 5.25 -6.99 -8.91
CA HIS A 66 4.09 -6.46 -9.61
C HIS A 66 4.51 -5.29 -10.51
N PRO A 67 4.27 -5.35 -11.83
CA PRO A 67 4.81 -4.37 -12.78
C PRO A 67 4.34 -2.94 -12.52
N LYS A 68 3.14 -2.78 -11.95
CA LYS A 68 2.58 -1.47 -11.61
C LYS A 68 3.10 -0.88 -10.31
N VAL A 69 3.77 -1.65 -9.44
CA VAL A 69 4.23 -1.11 -8.14
C VAL A 69 5.71 -0.75 -8.23
N ARG A 70 6.00 0.54 -8.13
CA ARG A 70 7.37 1.07 -8.24
C ARG A 70 8.11 1.00 -6.91
N ALA A 71 7.41 1.26 -5.80
CA ALA A 71 8.03 1.24 -4.49
C ALA A 71 7.02 0.97 -3.37
N LEU A 72 7.54 0.45 -2.27
CA LEU A 72 6.79 0.27 -1.02
C LEU A 72 7.60 0.83 0.14
N HIS A 73 6.92 1.46 1.08
CA HIS A 73 7.54 1.98 2.30
C HIS A 73 6.58 1.87 3.47
N GLN A 74 7.10 1.73 4.69
CA GLN A 74 6.27 1.90 5.88
C GLN A 74 5.68 3.31 5.91
N ALA A 75 4.38 3.44 6.16
CA ALA A 75 3.77 4.76 6.26
C ALA A 75 4.41 5.58 7.41
N PRO A 76 4.52 6.91 7.26
CA PRO A 76 4.90 7.76 8.38
C PRO A 76 3.76 7.81 9.42
N ARG A 77 4.01 8.37 10.61
CA ARG A 77 3.06 8.28 11.74
C ARG A 77 1.70 8.91 11.43
N GLU A 78 1.70 9.98 10.65
CA GLU A 78 0.51 10.70 10.18
C GLU A 78 -0.42 9.82 9.31
N TRP A 79 0.10 8.78 8.67
CA TRP A 79 -0.64 7.88 7.78
C TRP A 79 -0.77 6.45 8.31
N GLY A 80 -0.62 6.27 9.63
CA GLY A 80 -0.81 4.98 10.31
C GLY A 80 0.48 4.27 10.72
N GLY A 81 1.65 4.83 10.42
CA GLY A 81 2.92 4.37 10.96
C GLY A 81 3.21 2.89 10.68
N GLU A 82 3.50 2.13 11.73
CA GLU A 82 3.80 0.70 11.59
C GLU A 82 2.62 -0.17 11.17
N ALA A 83 1.39 0.32 11.32
CA ALA A 83 0.18 -0.41 10.91
C ALA A 83 -0.19 -0.17 9.44
N ALA A 84 0.58 0.65 8.71
CA ALA A 84 0.28 0.98 7.32
C ALA A 84 1.52 0.96 6.41
N ILE A 85 1.26 0.77 5.12
CA ILE A 85 2.26 0.73 4.06
C ILE A 85 1.84 1.73 2.98
N LEU A 86 2.75 2.63 2.61
CA LEU A 86 2.60 3.44 1.41
C LEU A 86 3.11 2.67 0.20
N ILE A 87 2.36 2.72 -0.89
CA ILE A 87 2.76 2.21 -2.19
C ILE A 87 2.85 3.36 -3.19
N LEU A 88 3.87 3.28 -4.03
CA LEU A 88 3.97 4.10 -5.24
C LEU A 88 3.66 3.23 -6.44
N VAL A 89 2.66 3.66 -7.20
CA VAL A 89 2.16 2.99 -8.39
C VAL A 89 2.65 3.71 -9.64
N ASP A 90 2.82 2.97 -10.72
CA ASP A 90 2.97 3.51 -12.06
C ASP A 90 1.59 3.54 -12.72
N VAL A 91 1.18 4.73 -13.17
CA VAL A 91 -0.15 5.04 -13.72
C VAL A 91 -0.02 5.79 -15.03
#